data_AF-A0A2B6QLY6-F1
#
_entry.id   AF-A0A2B6QLY6-F1
#
_cell.length_a   1.000
_cell.length_b   1.000
_cell.length_c   1.000
_cell.angle_alpha   90.00
_cell.angle_beta   90.00
_cell.angle_gamma   90.00
#
_symmetry.space_group_name_H-M   'P 1'
#
loop_
_entity.id
_entity.type
_entity.pdbx_description
1 polymer ?
#
loop_
_entity_poly.entity_id
_entity_poly.type
_entity_poly.pdbx_seq_one_letter_code
_entity_poly.pdbx_strand_id
1 'polypeptide(L)' 'MGIPEDPVTGAANGALAGFLYLEGLIPQKEITHHTIAQGHAIERPGTLYVTTEPSTDEPVIKVAGAAVVTI' A
#
# COMPACT_ATOMS: atom_id res chain seq x y z
N MET A 1 5.77 13.68 -11.28
CA MET A 1 7.16 13.31 -11.63
C MET A 1 7.98 14.59 -11.60
N GLY A 2 8.95 14.70 -10.68
CA GLY A 2 9.71 15.95 -10.43
C GLY A 2 10.01 16.25 -8.95
N ILE A 3 9.60 15.36 -8.04
CA ILE A 3 9.99 15.39 -6.62
C ILE A 3 11.11 14.36 -6.39
N PRO A 4 12.14 14.67 -5.58
CA PRO A 4 13.22 13.72 -5.28
C PRO A 4 12.72 12.44 -4.61
N GLU A 5 11.77 12.58 -3.67
CA GLU A 5 11.11 11.49 -2.98
C GLU A 5 9.73 11.95 -2.48
N ASP A 6 8.74 11.06 -2.55
CA ASP A 6 7.41 11.25 -1.97
C ASP A 6 7.36 10.53 -0.60
N PRO A 7 6.95 11.18 0.49
CA PRO A 7 6.93 10.56 1.81
C PRO A 7 5.99 9.35 1.91
N VAL A 8 4.84 9.38 1.24
CA VAL A 8 3.86 8.28 1.24
C VAL A 8 3.13 8.25 -0.10
N THR A 9 3.31 7.18 -0.87
CA THR A 9 2.71 7.06 -2.20
C THR A 9 1.62 5.99 -2.22
N GLY A 10 0.36 6.39 -2.03
CA GLY A 10 -0.77 5.45 -1.95
C GLY A 10 -0.90 4.52 -3.16
N ALA A 11 -0.78 5.07 -4.37
CA ALA A 11 -0.89 4.30 -5.61
C ALA A 11 0.23 3.25 -5.75
N ALA A 12 1.46 3.61 -5.39
CA ALA A 12 2.60 2.68 -5.47
C ALA A 12 2.46 1.53 -4.46
N ASN A 13 2.02 1.83 -3.23
CA ASN A 13 1.82 0.80 -2.21
C ASN A 13 0.61 -0.11 -2.54
N GLY A 14 -0.42 0.41 -3.19
CA GLY A 14 -1.51 -0.42 -3.73
C GLY A 14 -1.02 -1.36 -4.83
N ALA A 15 -0.25 -0.83 -5.79
CA ALA A 15 0.34 -1.65 -6.85
C ALA A 15 1.31 -2.71 -6.30
N LEU A 16 2.09 -2.40 -5.27
CA LEU A 16 2.95 -3.35 -4.56
C LEU A 16 2.14 -4.51 -3.99
N ALA A 17 1.02 -4.24 -3.32
CA ALA A 17 0.15 -5.29 -2.79
C ALA A 17 -0.43 -6.19 -3.90
N GLY A 18 -0.83 -5.60 -5.03
CA GLY A 18 -1.25 -6.34 -6.22
C GLY A 18 -0.13 -7.21 -6.79
N PHE A 19 1.09 -6.68 -6.89
CA PHE A 19 2.26 -7.44 -7.33
C PHE A 19 2.54 -8.63 -6.42
N LEU A 20 2.56 -8.43 -5.09
CA LEU A 20 2.77 -9.51 -4.12
C LEU A 20 1.71 -10.61 -4.27
N TYR A 21 0.46 -10.24 -4.57
CA TYR A 21 -0.61 -11.18 -4.87
C TYR A 21 -0.33 -11.93 -6.17
N LEU A 22 -0.10 -11.24 -7.28
CA LEU A 22 0.08 -11.87 -8.59
C LEU A 22 1.30 -12.83 -8.63
N GLU A 23 2.36 -12.53 -7.88
CA GLU A 23 3.55 -13.38 -7.75
C GLU A 23 3.38 -14.53 -6.74
N GLY A 24 2.21 -14.66 -6.10
CA GLY A 24 1.95 -15.72 -5.11
C GLY A 24 2.76 -15.58 -3.82
N LEU A 25 3.29 -14.39 -3.53
CA LEU A 25 4.07 -14.09 -2.32
C LEU A 25 3.20 -13.89 -1.09
N ILE A 26 1.88 -13.73 -1.28
CA ILE A 26 0.86 -13.66 -0.24
C ILE A 26 -0.29 -14.64 -0.56
N PRO A 27 -1.13 -15.02 0.42
CA PRO A 27 -2.24 -15.95 0.20
C PRO A 27 -3.18 -15.52 -0.93
N GLN A 28 -3.54 -16.46 -1.81
CA GLN A 28 -4.38 -16.22 -2.99
C GLN A 28 -5.87 -16.45 -2.76
N LYS A 29 -6.24 -17.01 -1.60
CA LYS A 29 -7.62 -17.42 -1.28
C LYS A 29 -8.14 -16.80 0.00
N GLU A 30 -7.36 -15.91 0.61
CA GLU A 30 -7.68 -15.28 1.88
C GLU A 30 -7.45 -13.78 1.75
N ILE A 31 -8.23 -13.01 2.51
CA ILE A 31 -8.01 -11.57 2.62
C ILE A 31 -6.69 -11.35 3.36
N THR A 32 -5.80 -10.58 2.76
CA THR A 32 -4.51 -10.23 3.38
C THR A 32 -4.50 -8.75 3.76
N HIS A 33 -4.03 -8.45 4.97
CA HIS A 33 -3.86 -7.08 5.46
C HIS A 33 -2.38 -6.75 5.60
N HIS A 34 -1.96 -5.64 4.99
CA HIS A 34 -0.60 -5.12 5.03
C HIS A 34 -0.57 -3.79 5.77
N THR A 35 0.46 -3.62 6.59
CA THR A 35 0.86 -2.33 7.13
C THR A 35 2.17 -1.95 6.46
N ILE A 36 2.19 -0.85 5.71
CA ILE A 36 3.35 -0.45 4.91
C ILE A 36 3.85 0.91 5.37
N ALA A 37 5.16 1.00 5.65
CA ALA A 37 5.83 2.22 6.08
C ALA A 37 6.62 2.83 4.92
N GLN A 38 6.56 4.15 4.75
CA GLN A 38 7.33 4.91 3.75
C GLN A 38 7.83 6.25 4.36
N GLY A 39 8.85 6.86 3.76
CA GLY A 39 9.30 8.22 4.09
C GLY A 39 10.21 8.36 5.30
N HIS A 40 10.62 7.25 5.93
CA HIS A 40 11.52 7.28 7.10
C HIS A 40 12.91 7.85 6.75
N ALA A 41 13.42 7.56 5.55
CA ALA A 41 14.73 8.03 5.10
C ALA A 41 14.80 9.55 4.93
N ILE A 42 13.65 10.21 4.72
CA ILE A 42 13.53 11.66 4.56
C ILE A 42 12.83 12.32 5.75
N GLU A 43 12.80 11.64 6.91
CA GLU A 43 12.20 12.13 8.16
C GLU A 43 10.72 12.55 8.04
N ARG A 44 10.00 11.96 7.10
CA ARG A 44 8.55 12.18 6.87
C ARG A 44 7.82 10.84 6.88
N PRO A 45 7.85 10.11 8.01
CA PRO A 45 7.28 8.77 8.09
C PRO A 45 5.77 8.82 7.90
N GLY A 46 5.25 7.87 7.15
CA GLY A 46 3.83 7.59 7.13
C GLY A 46 3.53 6.11 6.94
N THR A 47 2.32 5.74 7.35
CA THR A 47 1.84 4.36 7.38
C THR A 47 0.58 4.24 6.56
N LEU A 48 0.57 3.25 5.66
CA LEU A 48 -0.61 2.84 4.91
C LEU A 48 -1.08 1.46 5.37
N TYR A 49 -2.39 1.29 5.34
CA TYR A 49 -3.07 0.02 5.55
C TYR A 49 -3.64 -0.44 4.22
N VAL A 50 -3.17 -1.57 3.71
CA VAL A 50 -3.62 -2.12 2.43
C VAL A 50 -4.30 -3.45 2.67
N THR A 51 -5.50 -3.60 2.12
CA THR A 51 -6.22 -4.87 2.12
C THR A 51 -6.26 -5.42 0.70
N THR A 52 -5.82 -6.67 0.55
CA THR A 52 -5.91 -7.44 -0.69
C THR A 52 -7.00 -8.48 -0.54
N GLU A 53 -8.05 -8.37 -1.34
CA GLU A 53 -9.18 -9.31 -1.33
C GLU A 53 -9.17 -10.16 -2.60
N PRO A 54 -9.12 -11.50 -2.49
CA PRO A 54 -9.29 -12.38 -3.63
C PRO A 54 -10.64 -12.15 -4.33
N SER A 55 -10.64 -12.18 -5.66
CA SER A 55 -11.84 -12.11 -6.49
C SER A 55 -11.79 -13.18 -7.57
N THR A 56 -12.87 -13.33 -8.34
CA THR A 56 -12.96 -14.32 -9.43
C THR A 56 -12.05 -14.00 -10.62
N ASP A 57 -11.73 -12.72 -10.85
CA ASP A 57 -10.81 -12.27 -11.91
C ASP A 57 -9.49 -11.77 -11.32
N GLU A 58 -9.50 -10.53 -10.79
CA GLU A 58 -8.31 -9.85 -10.27
C GLU A 58 -8.52 -9.45 -8.82
N PRO A 59 -7.46 -9.42 -7.98
CA PRO A 59 -7.57 -9.04 -6.59
C PRO A 59 -8.09 -7.60 -6.45
N VAL A 60 -8.96 -7.38 -5.48
CA VAL A 60 -9.40 -6.03 -5.11
C VAL A 60 -8.42 -5.46 -4.09
N ILE A 61 -7.77 -4.35 -4.44
CA ILE A 61 -6.83 -3.65 -3.56
C ILE A 61 -7.51 -2.42 -2.95
N LYS A 62 -7.54 -2.36 -1.61
CA LYS A 62 -8.07 -1.22 -0.85
C LYS A 62 -6.94 -0.58 -0.07
N VAL A 63 -6.69 0.72 -0.32
CA VAL A 63 -5.65 1.49 0.36
C VAL A 63 -6.30 2.47 1.33
N ALA A 64 -5.86 2.44 2.59
CA ALA A 64 -6.31 3.32 3.66
C ALA A 64 -5.12 3.95 4.38
N GLY A 65 -5.37 5.09 5.02
CA GLY A 65 -4.40 5.81 5.82
C GLY A 65 -5.09 6.85 6.69
N ALA A 66 -4.47 7.21 7.81
CA ALA A 66 -4.91 8.32 8.63
C ALA A 66 -4.28 9.62 8.14
N ALA A 67 -4.99 10.73 8.30
CA ALA A 67 -4.48 12.07 8.04
C ALA A 67 -4.66 12.94 9.29
N VAL A 68 -3.78 13.91 9.46
CA VAL A 68 -3.90 14.94 10.49
C VAL A 68 -3.99 16.30 9.81
N VAL A 69 -4.89 17.16 10.29
CA VAL A 69 -4.93 18.56 9.85
C VAL A 69 -3.73 19.27 10.47
N THR A 70 -2.90 19.91 9.65
CA THR A 70 -1.76 20.70 10.09
C THR A 70 -2.07 22.19 9.97
N ILE A 71 -1.48 22.99 10.87
CA ILE A 71 -1.69 24.45 11.04
C ILE A 71 -0.69 25.25 10.22
#